data_AF-A0A1Y1MZD5-F1
#
_entry.id   AF-A0A1Y1MZD5-F1
#
_cell.length_a   1.000
_cell.length_b   1.000
_cell.length_c   1.000
_cell.angle_alpha   90.00
_cell.angle_beta   90.00
_cell.angle_gamma   90.00
#
_symmetry.space_group_name_H-M   'P 1'
#
loop_
_entity.id
_entity.type
_entity.pdbx_description
1 polymer ?
#
loop_
_entity_poly.entity_id
_entity_poly.type
_entity_poly.pdbx_seq_one_letter_code
_entity_poly.pdbx_strand_id
1 'polypeptide(L)'
;MKASIYSAKSSTIPFFRDASFVLLLNKFDLFREKILYSQRHLRLYFPDYKGPDKDVDRGALFIQHKFVLRNKDSRKVLYPHFTTATDTANVQVVFQSIMEMVISENLGQVTLL
;
A
#
# COMPACT_ATOMS: atom_id res chain seq x y z
N MET A 1 3.07 -11.44 -0.64
CA MET A 1 3.43 -10.03 -0.48
C MET A 1 4.05 -9.80 0.88
N LYS A 2 5.11 -8.99 0.94
CA LYS A 2 5.61 -8.42 2.19
C LYS A 2 5.32 -6.93 2.11
N ALA A 3 4.57 -6.38 3.06
CA ALA A 3 4.39 -4.94 3.15
C ALA A 3 5.63 -4.35 3.81
N SER A 4 6.25 -3.38 3.12
CA SER A 4 7.28 -2.52 3.69
C SER A 4 6.71 -1.11 3.74
N ILE A 5 6.57 -0.57 4.95
CA ILE A 5 6.26 0.85 5.13
C ILE A 5 7.61 1.54 5.23
N TYR A 6 7.94 2.41 4.26
CA TYR A 6 9.10 3.28 4.34
C TYR A 6 8.75 4.49 5.21
N SER A 7 8.56 4.18 6.49
CA SER A 7 8.50 5.01 7.69
C SER A 7 7.99 4.06 8.79
N ALA A 8 8.93 3.38 9.42
CA ALA A 8 8.66 2.29 10.34
C ALA A 8 8.20 2.83 11.70
N LYS A 9 6.89 2.80 11.94
CA LYS A 9 6.20 2.14 13.08
C LYS A 9 4.92 2.91 13.44
N SER A 10 3.80 2.19 13.34
CA SER A 10 2.49 2.42 13.98
C SER A 10 2.12 3.85 14.38
N SER A 11 0.97 4.32 13.87
CA SER A 11 0.24 5.54 14.28
C SER A 11 0.07 5.77 15.80
N THR A 12 0.42 4.81 16.64
CA THR A 12 0.48 4.90 18.10
C THR A 12 1.75 5.58 18.64
N ILE A 13 2.79 5.76 17.82
CA ILE A 13 4.02 6.43 18.24
C ILE A 13 3.83 7.94 18.11
N PRO A 14 3.99 8.72 19.20
CA PRO A 14 3.76 10.16 19.21
C PRO A 14 4.52 10.92 18.12
N PHE A 15 5.75 10.50 17.80
CA PHE A 15 6.60 11.12 16.78
C PHE A 15 6.08 10.99 15.34
N PHE A 16 5.18 10.06 15.06
CA PHE A 16 4.62 9.86 13.72
C PHE A 16 3.16 10.32 13.62
N ARG A 17 2.69 11.13 14.59
CA ARG A 17 1.31 11.58 14.64
C ARG A 17 0.90 12.42 13.44
N ASP A 18 1.81 13.21 12.90
CA ASP A 18 1.55 14.09 11.74
C ASP A 18 2.30 13.64 10.47
N ALA A 19 2.96 12.48 10.51
CA ALA A 19 3.66 11.94 9.36
C ALA A 19 2.69 11.27 8.37
N SER A 20 2.91 11.52 7.08
CA SER A 20 2.29 10.77 5.99
C SER A 20 3.09 9.52 5.63
N PHE A 21 2.40 8.55 5.02
CA PHE A 21 2.95 7.21 4.81
C PHE A 21 2.79 6.75 3.37
N VAL A 22 3.87 6.20 2.82
CA VAL A 22 3.84 5.44 1.57
C VAL A 22 3.86 3.95 1.89
N LEU A 23 2.90 3.21 1.34
CA LEU A 23 2.81 1.76 1.51
C LEU A 23 3.35 1.06 0.26
N LEU A 24 4.43 0.30 0.43
CA LEU A 24 4.94 -0.56 -0.65
C LEU A 24 4.50 -2.00 -0.43
N LEU A 25 3.64 -2.49 -1.33
CA LEU A 25 3.20 -3.87 -1.42
C LEU A 25 4.19 -4.64 -2.31
N ASN A 26 5.30 -5.05 -1.71
CA ASN A 26 6.41 -5.69 -2.43
C ASN A 26 6.14 -7.18 -2.71
N LYS A 27 6.91 -7.73 -3.65
CA LYS A 27 6.83 -9.09 -4.19
C LYS A 27 5.56 -9.31 -5.00
N PHE A 28 5.20 -8.34 -5.83
CA PHE A 28 4.01 -8.41 -6.69
C PHE A 28 4.13 -9.53 -7.74
N ASP A 29 5.33 -9.74 -8.28
CA ASP A 29 5.71 -10.88 -9.11
C ASP A 29 5.33 -12.23 -8.49
N LEU A 30 5.81 -12.51 -7.27
CA LEU A 30 5.55 -13.76 -6.57
C LEU A 30 4.08 -13.87 -6.14
N PHE A 31 3.43 -12.74 -5.90
CA PHE A 31 1.99 -12.73 -5.64
C PHE A 31 1.21 -13.15 -6.88
N ARG A 32 1.49 -12.54 -8.03
CA ARG A 32 0.88 -12.88 -9.32
C ARG A 32 1.02 -14.37 -9.62
N GLU A 33 2.24 -14.90 -9.50
CA GLU A 33 2.52 -16.32 -9.73
C GLU A 33 1.68 -17.23 -8.81
N LYS A 34 1.64 -16.92 -7.51
CA LYS A 34 0.88 -17.72 -6.54
C LYS A 34 -0.63 -17.66 -6.75
N ILE A 35 -1.17 -16.51 -7.15
CA ILE A 35 -2.60 -16.37 -7.41
C ILE A 35 -3.02 -17.17 -8.63
N LEU A 36 -2.25 -17.12 -9.72
CA LEU A 36 -2.59 -17.78 -10.98
C LEU A 36 -2.37 -19.29 -10.93
N TYR A 37 -1.24 -19.73 -10.36
CA TYR A 37 -0.76 -21.09 -10.54
C TYR A 37 -0.79 -21.95 -9.28
N SER A 38 -0.87 -21.35 -8.09
CA SER A 38 -1.00 -22.15 -6.87
C SER A 38 -2.46 -22.52 -6.59
N GLN A 39 -2.66 -23.68 -5.98
CA GLN A 39 -3.96 -24.12 -5.45
C GLN A 39 -4.32 -23.43 -4.12
N ARG A 40 -3.47 -22.52 -3.63
CA ARG A 40 -3.63 -21.84 -2.34
C ARG A 40 -4.31 -20.49 -2.53
N HIS A 41 -5.60 -20.52 -2.84
CA HIS A 41 -6.38 -19.31 -3.12
C HIS A 41 -6.61 -18.45 -1.87
N LEU A 42 -6.79 -17.14 -2.07
CA LEU A 42 -6.94 -16.16 -0.97
C LEU A 42 -8.06 -16.51 0.00
N ARG A 43 -9.18 -17.05 -0.48
CA ARG A 43 -10.33 -17.46 0.34
C ARG A 43 -9.98 -18.45 1.45
N LEU A 44 -8.93 -19.26 1.26
CA LEU A 44 -8.47 -20.24 2.23
C LEU A 44 -7.79 -19.58 3.45
N TYR A 45 -7.30 -18.35 3.29
CA TYR A 45 -6.61 -17.59 4.33
C TYR A 45 -7.42 -16.38 4.81
N PHE A 46 -8.30 -15.87 3.95
CA PHE A 46 -9.13 -14.69 4.19
C PHE A 46 -10.59 -15.04 3.90
N PRO A 47 -11.36 -15.48 4.92
CA PRO A 47 -12.76 -15.87 4.74
C PRO A 47 -13.67 -14.75 4.21
N ASP A 48 -13.25 -13.50 4.41
CA ASP A 48 -13.92 -12.29 3.93
C ASP A 48 -13.57 -11.93 2.49
N TYR A 49 -12.62 -12.62 1.85
CA TYR A 49 -12.36 -12.46 0.42
C TYR A 49 -13.51 -13.05 -0.40
N LYS A 50 -14.25 -12.19 -1.11
CA LYS A 50 -15.35 -12.57 -2.00
C LYS A 50 -15.02 -12.46 -3.49
N GLY A 51 -13.77 -12.11 -3.81
CA GLY A 51 -13.31 -12.01 -5.20
C GLY A 51 -13.12 -13.40 -5.84
N PRO A 52 -13.02 -13.45 -7.17
CA PRO A 52 -12.72 -14.68 -7.89
C PRO A 52 -11.33 -15.22 -7.56
N ASP A 53 -11.17 -16.54 -7.71
CA ASP A 53 -9.86 -17.18 -7.66
C ASP A 53 -9.11 -16.91 -8.97
N LYS A 54 -7.77 -16.95 -8.92
CA LYS A 54 -6.89 -16.69 -10.08
C LYS A 54 -7.04 -15.29 -10.69
N ASP A 55 -7.62 -14.36 -9.95
CA ASP A 55 -7.69 -12.95 -10.33
C ASP A 55 -6.67 -12.15 -9.51
N VAL A 56 -5.61 -11.74 -10.21
CA VAL A 56 -4.47 -11.05 -9.60
C VAL A 56 -4.89 -9.66 -9.13
N ASP A 57 -5.68 -8.93 -9.93
CA ASP A 57 -6.04 -7.55 -9.66
C ASP A 57 -7.02 -7.47 -8.49
N ARG A 58 -8.05 -8.32 -8.49
CA ARG A 58 -8.99 -8.42 -7.36
C ARG A 58 -8.31 -8.87 -6.08
N GLY A 59 -7.39 -9.82 -6.18
CA GLY A 59 -6.58 -10.25 -5.04
C GLY A 59 -5.69 -9.13 -4.50
N ALA A 60 -5.04 -8.39 -5.39
CA ALA A 60 -4.14 -7.29 -5.03
C ALA A 60 -4.88 -6.14 -4.36
N LEU A 61 -6.02 -5.71 -4.93
CA LEU A 61 -6.89 -4.68 -4.36
C LEU A 61 -7.45 -5.11 -3.01
N PHE A 62 -7.82 -6.38 -2.84
CA PHE A 62 -8.25 -6.88 -1.54
C PHE A 62 -7.16 -6.75 -0.48
N ILE A 63 -5.93 -7.18 -0.79
CA ILE A 63 -4.81 -7.05 0.15
C ILE A 63 -4.53 -5.58 0.47
N GLN A 64 -4.49 -4.72 -0.55
CA GLN A 64 -4.34 -3.27 -0.37
C GLN A 64 -5.41 -2.70 0.56
N HIS A 65 -6.68 -3.02 0.33
CA HIS A 65 -7.79 -2.58 1.16
C HIS A 65 -7.66 -3.05 2.61
N LYS A 66 -7.19 -4.28 2.85
CA LYS A 66 -6.94 -4.80 4.21
C LYS A 66 -5.86 -3.99 4.94
N PHE A 67 -4.86 -3.45 4.24
CA PHE A 67 -3.87 -2.54 4.84
C PHE A 67 -4.46 -1.14 5.09
N VAL A 68 -5.20 -0.59 4.13
CA VAL A 68 -5.85 0.72 4.27
C VAL A 68 -6.83 0.72 5.45
N LEU A 69 -7.63 -0.33 5.63
CA LEU A 69 -8.54 -0.46 6.78
C LEU A 69 -7.85 -0.50 8.14
N ARG A 70 -6.54 -0.79 8.20
CA ARG A 70 -5.75 -0.71 9.43
C ARG A 70 -5.29 0.71 9.74
N ASN A 71 -5.33 1.62 8.76
CA ASN A 71 -5.12 3.04 9.00
C ASN A 71 -6.37 3.62 9.68
N LYS A 72 -6.25 3.92 10.98
CA LYS A 72 -7.35 4.49 11.78
C LYS A 72 -7.47 6.01 11.65
N ASP A 73 -6.48 6.68 11.05
CA ASP A 73 -6.48 8.13 10.86
C ASP A 73 -6.87 8.46 9.43
N SER A 74 -8.11 8.90 9.24
CA SER A 74 -8.66 9.27 7.93
C SER A 74 -8.00 10.49 7.31
N ARG A 75 -7.24 11.27 8.10
CA ARG A 75 -6.48 12.42 7.61
C ARG A 75 -5.16 12.00 6.97
N LYS A 76 -4.69 10.78 7.23
CA LYS A 76 -3.45 10.27 6.67
C LYS A 76 -3.72 9.55 5.37
N VAL A 77 -3.31 10.19 4.28
CA VAL A 77 -3.38 9.57 2.96
C VAL A 77 -2.29 8.51 2.89
N LEU A 78 -2.71 7.26 2.67
CA LEU A 78 -1.83 6.14 2.47
C LEU A 78 -1.77 5.89 0.96
N TYR A 79 -0.59 6.02 0.36
CA TYR A 79 -0.37 5.85 -1.07
C TYR A 79 0.17 4.43 -1.32
N PRO A 80 -0.67 3.49 -1.76
CA PRO A 80 -0.25 2.12 -1.99
C PRO A 80 0.39 1.96 -3.36
N HIS A 81 1.60 1.40 -3.40
CA HIS A 81 2.27 1.00 -4.63
C HIS A 81 2.56 -0.49 -4.61
N PHE A 82 2.23 -1.17 -5.70
CA PHE A 82 2.67 -2.55 -5.92
C PHE A 82 4.07 -2.52 -6.51
N THR A 83 5.00 -3.22 -5.86
CA THR A 83 6.41 -3.20 -6.29
C THR A 83 6.97 -4.61 -6.38
N THR A 84 8.01 -4.73 -7.20
CA THR A 84 8.87 -5.91 -7.26
C THR A 84 10.30 -5.46 -7.00
N ALA A 85 11.05 -6.19 -6.17
CA ALA A 85 12.38 -5.76 -5.73
C ALA A 85 13.39 -5.61 -6.87
N THR A 86 13.20 -6.30 -7.99
CA THR A 86 14.02 -6.19 -9.20
C THR A 86 13.58 -5.07 -10.14
N ASP A 87 12.40 -4.49 -9.89
CA ASP A 87 11.83 -3.43 -10.72
C ASP A 87 12.21 -2.06 -10.13
N THR A 88 13.40 -1.60 -10.50
CA THR A 88 13.98 -0.31 -10.10
C THR A 88 13.24 0.89 -10.70
N ALA A 89 12.38 0.70 -11.71
CA ALA A 89 11.54 1.78 -12.26
C ALA A 89 10.46 2.24 -11.26
N ASN A 90 10.07 1.39 -10.30
CA ASN A 90 9.12 1.76 -9.25
C ASN A 90 9.67 2.81 -8.28
N VAL A 91 11.00 2.97 -8.15
CA VAL A 91 11.56 3.97 -7.24
C VAL A 91 11.18 5.38 -7.69
N GLN A 92 11.21 5.66 -9.01
CA GLN A 92 10.83 6.98 -9.54
C GLN A 92 9.34 7.26 -9.30
N VAL A 93 8.46 6.28 -9.52
CA VAL A 93 7.00 6.42 -9.30
C VAL A 93 6.69 6.64 -7.81
N VAL A 94 7.36 5.90 -6.94
CA VAL A 94 7.25 6.08 -5.50
C VAL A 94 7.77 7.45 -5.08
N PHE A 95 8.90 7.90 -5.63
CA PHE A 95 9.48 9.21 -5.33
C PHE A 95 8.59 10.35 -5.83
N GLN A 96 8.00 10.22 -7.02
CA GLN A 96 7.03 11.17 -7.56
C GLN A 96 5.80 11.29 -6.65
N SER A 97 5.28 10.16 -6.18
CA SER A 97 4.12 10.14 -5.27
C SER A 97 4.45 10.77 -3.91
N ILE A 98 5.70 10.61 -3.43
CA ILE A 98 6.20 11.30 -2.22
C ILE A 98 6.27 12.82 -2.48
N MET A 99 6.79 13.25 -3.63
CA MET A 99 6.86 14.68 -3.96
C MET A 99 5.46 15.31 -4.03
N GLU A 100 4.50 14.63 -4.67
CA GLU A 100 3.10 15.08 -4.74
C GLU A 100 2.46 15.19 -3.34
N MET A 101 2.69 14.21 -2.47
CA MET A 101 2.24 14.25 -1.08
C MET A 101 2.81 15.47 -0.35
N VAL A 102 4.12 15.70 -0.40
CA VAL A 102 4.77 16.85 0.27
C VAL A 102 4.28 18.18 -0.29
N ILE A 103 4.11 18.29 -1.61
CA ILE A 103 3.58 19.49 -2.25
C ILE A 103 2.12 19.73 -1.83
N SER A 104 1.29 18.69 -1.80
CA SER A 104 -0.12 18.80 -1.37
C SER A 104 -0.24 19.21 0.08
N GLU A 105 0.61 18.70 0.98
CA GLU A 105 0.65 19.12 2.38
C GLU A 105 1.01 20.60 2.51
N ASN A 106 2.06 21.04 1.82
CA ASN A 106 2.50 22.43 1.86
C ASN A 106 1.48 23.39 1.23
N LEU A 107 0.87 23.05 0.09
CA LEU A 107 -0.15 23.89 -0.57
C LEU A 107 -1.45 23.95 0.23
N GLY A 108 -1.83 22.86 0.91
CA GLY A 108 -2.99 22.85 1.82
C GLY A 108 -2.81 23.82 3.00
N GLN A 109 -1.58 24.01 3.48
CA GLN A 109 -1.27 25.01 4.53
C GLN A 109 -1.30 26.45 3.98
N VAL A 110 -0.87 26.67 2.73
CA VAL A 110 -0.81 28.01 2.12
C VAL A 110 -2.21 28.53 1.72
N THR A 111 -3.13 27.65 1.34
CA THR A 111 -4.50 28.05 0.91
C THR A 111 -5.39 28.51 2.08
N LEU A 112 -4.91 28.38 3.32
CA LEU A 112 -5.61 28.81 4.54
C LEU A 112 -5.11 30.16 5.11
N LEU A 113 -4.29 30.90 4.35
CA LEU A 113 -3.93 32.31 4.60
C LEU A 113 -4.60 33.21 3.56
#